data_AF-A0A7S2IF40-F1
#
_entry.id   AF-A0A7S2IF40-F1
#
_cell.length_a   1.000
_cell.length_b   1.000
_cell.length_c   1.000
_cell.angle_alpha   90.00
_cell.angle_beta   90.00
_cell.angle_gamma   90.00
#
_symmetry.space_group_name_H-M   'P 1'
#
loop_
_entity.id
_entity.type
_entity.pdbx_description
1 polymer ?
#
loop_
_entity_poly.entity_id
_entity_poly.type
_entity_poly.pdbx_seq_one_letter_code
_entity_poly.pdbx_strand_id
1 'polypeptide(L)'
;KNNIPWILIGCVPSVIIGALVLRYAPGGEGNMSLLVSVPIAFYGFIIAATWIDAIADQLVSLLGFLGAIFRIPGSIMGLTVLAWGNSMGDLSANMTMAKKGLANMAITACFAGPVFNILIGLGGGFSTLAKATGNAEAEVSLSPSIATGFLFLLCNCILVLVS
;
A
#
# COMPACT_ATOMS: atom_id res chain seq x y z
N LYS A 1 -1.64 27.50 -0.45
CA LYS A 1 -2.93 28.21 -0.54
C LYS A 1 -3.74 27.55 -1.66
N ASN A 2 -4.83 26.85 -1.29
CA ASN A 2 -5.83 26.21 -2.16
C ASN A 2 -5.46 24.91 -2.91
N ASN A 3 -5.15 23.82 -2.20
CA ASN A 3 -5.19 22.45 -2.75
C ASN A 3 -6.50 21.71 -2.43
N ILE A 4 -7.42 22.40 -1.75
CA ILE A 4 -8.74 21.90 -1.37
C ILE A 4 -9.64 21.50 -2.57
N PRO A 5 -9.56 22.10 -3.79
CA PRO A 5 -10.51 21.74 -4.85
C PRO A 5 -10.34 20.31 -5.39
N TRP A 6 -9.12 19.77 -5.48
CA TRP A 6 -8.91 18.41 -6.02
C TRP A 6 -9.46 17.31 -5.11
N ILE A 7 -9.28 17.46 -3.79
CA ILE A 7 -9.79 16.49 -2.81
C ILE A 7 -11.33 16.54 -2.77
N LEU A 8 -11.93 17.74 -2.81
CA LEU A 8 -13.39 17.89 -2.82
C LEU A 8 -14.06 17.39 -4.11
N ILE A 9 -13.40 17.53 -5.27
CA ILE A 9 -13.88 16.99 -6.54
C ILE A 9 -13.86 15.45 -6.53
N GLY A 10 -12.97 14.81 -5.76
CA GLY A 10 -12.97 13.36 -5.53
C GLY A 10 -13.96 12.89 -4.46
N CYS A 11 -14.25 13.70 -3.43
CA CYS A 11 -15.13 13.35 -2.31
C CYS A 11 -16.60 13.14 -2.73
N VAL A 12 -17.16 13.99 -3.59
CA VAL A 12 -18.59 13.94 -3.91
C VAL A 12 -18.97 12.73 -4.78
N PRO A 13 -18.22 12.38 -5.85
CA PRO A 13 -18.52 11.18 -6.63
C PRO A 13 -18.26 9.88 -5.86
N SER A 14 -17.20 9.83 -5.04
CA SER A 14 -16.81 8.60 -4.32
C SER A 14 -17.78 8.21 -3.21
N VAL A 15 -18.33 9.17 -2.47
CA VAL A 15 -19.35 8.91 -1.43
C VAL A 15 -20.69 8.51 -2.05
N ILE A 16 -21.10 9.15 -3.15
CA ILE A 16 -22.34 8.83 -3.86
C ILE A 16 -22.25 7.43 -4.49
N ILE A 17 -21.10 7.07 -5.07
CA ILE A 17 -20.92 5.77 -5.71
C ILE A 17 -20.69 4.67 -4.67
N GLY A 18 -19.98 4.94 -3.57
CA GLY A 18 -19.90 4.02 -2.43
C GLY A 18 -21.27 3.74 -1.82
N ALA A 19 -22.13 4.76 -1.70
CA ALA A 19 -23.52 4.59 -1.27
C ALA A 19 -24.37 3.81 -2.30
N LEU A 20 -24.15 4.01 -3.60
CA LEU A 20 -24.80 3.23 -4.67
C LEU A 20 -24.35 1.76 -4.66
N VAL A 21 -23.07 1.49 -4.46
CA VAL A 21 -22.53 0.11 -4.34
C VAL A 21 -23.11 -0.58 -3.12
N LEU A 22 -23.24 0.11 -1.97
CA LEU A 22 -23.90 -0.45 -0.78
C LEU A 22 -25.41 -0.66 -0.97
N ARG A 23 -26.07 0.13 -1.82
CA ARG A 23 -27.50 -0.07 -2.14
C ARG A 23 -27.75 -1.14 -3.21
N TYR A 24 -26.81 -1.34 -4.13
CA TYR A 24 -26.91 -2.34 -5.20
C TYR A 24 -26.26 -3.68 -4.85
N ALA A 25 -25.46 -3.75 -3.78
CA ALA A 25 -24.98 -5.01 -3.26
C ALA A 25 -26.17 -5.79 -2.66
N PRO A 26 -26.61 -6.90 -3.29
CA PRO A 26 -27.62 -7.76 -2.71
C PRO A 26 -27.03 -8.29 -1.40
N GLY A 27 -27.82 -8.21 -0.33
CA GLY A 27 -27.39 -8.63 1.00
C GLY A 27 -26.94 -10.09 0.98
N GLY A 28 -25.63 -10.29 0.85
CA GLY A 28 -24.88 -11.48 1.24
C GLY A 28 -25.20 -12.84 0.61
N GLU A 29 -26.31 -13.03 -0.12
CA GLU A 29 -26.81 -14.39 -0.43
C GLU A 29 -26.84 -14.74 -1.93
N GLY A 30 -26.32 -13.88 -2.82
CA GLY A 30 -26.23 -14.15 -4.26
C GLY A 30 -24.79 -14.23 -4.77
N ASN A 31 -24.47 -15.27 -5.54
CA ASN A 31 -23.19 -15.41 -6.23
C ASN A 31 -23.08 -14.31 -7.31
N MET A 32 -22.55 -13.13 -6.96
CA MET A 32 -22.32 -12.06 -7.92
C MET A 32 -21.41 -12.57 -9.04
N SER A 33 -21.82 -12.36 -10.29
CA SER A 33 -20.96 -12.65 -11.44
C SER A 33 -19.64 -11.89 -11.28
N LEU A 34 -18.53 -12.60 -11.44
CA LEU A 34 -17.16 -12.08 -11.33
C LEU A 34 -16.96 -10.80 -12.18
N LEU A 35 -17.69 -10.71 -13.30
CA LEU A 35 -17.68 -9.59 -14.23
C LEU A 35 -18.17 -8.26 -13.61
N VAL A 36 -19.02 -8.30 -12.58
CA VAL A 36 -19.53 -7.11 -11.87
C VAL A 36 -18.69 -6.80 -10.63
N SER A 37 -18.23 -7.82 -9.91
CA SER A 37 -17.45 -7.64 -8.68
C SER A 37 -16.07 -7.01 -8.93
N VAL A 38 -15.40 -7.42 -10.01
CA VAL A 38 -14.06 -6.94 -10.38
C VAL A 38 -14.02 -5.41 -10.60
N PRO A 39 -14.84 -4.80 -11.48
CA PRO A 39 -14.80 -3.36 -11.71
C PRO A 39 -15.16 -2.54 -10.46
N ILE A 40 -16.07 -3.04 -9.60
CA ILE A 40 -16.40 -2.39 -8.33
C ILE A 40 -15.20 -2.40 -7.39
N ALA A 41 -14.49 -3.53 -7.30
CA ALA A 41 -13.29 -3.65 -6.47
C ALA A 41 -12.16 -2.72 -6.96
N PHE A 42 -11.91 -2.68 -8.27
CA PHE A 42 -10.94 -1.75 -8.85
C PHE A 42 -11.29 -0.30 -8.57
N TYR A 43 -12.56 0.07 -8.72
CA TYR A 43 -13.03 1.42 -8.43
C TYR A 43 -12.85 1.78 -6.95
N GLY A 44 -13.24 0.88 -6.04
CA GLY A 44 -13.02 1.05 -4.60
C GLY A 44 -11.54 1.19 -4.23
N PHE A 45 -10.66 0.43 -4.90
CA PHE A 45 -9.21 0.54 -4.72
C PHE A 45 -8.68 1.92 -5.12
N ILE A 46 -9.08 2.45 -6.28
CA ILE A 46 -8.64 3.78 -6.73
C ILE A 46 -9.11 4.87 -5.77
N ILE A 47 -10.34 4.79 -5.28
CA ILE A 47 -10.83 5.71 -4.24
C ILE A 47 -10.00 5.60 -2.97
N ALA A 48 -9.77 4.39 -2.46
CA ALA A 48 -8.97 4.20 -1.26
C ALA A 48 -7.56 4.76 -1.42
N ALA A 49 -6.93 4.55 -2.58
CA ALA A 49 -5.60 5.05 -2.90
C ALA A 49 -5.55 6.59 -2.89
N THR A 50 -6.53 7.27 -3.51
CA THR A 50 -6.58 8.74 -3.51
C THR A 50 -6.80 9.32 -2.11
N TRP A 51 -7.59 8.64 -1.28
CA TRP A 51 -7.78 9.03 0.12
C TRP A 51 -6.51 8.86 0.95
N ILE A 52 -5.80 7.75 0.79
CA ILE A 52 -4.53 7.50 1.49
C ILE A 52 -3.50 8.58 1.11
N ASP A 53 -3.40 8.93 -0.18
CA ASP A 53 -2.51 9.98 -0.68
C ASP A 53 -2.85 11.36 -0.09
N ALA A 54 -4.14 11.73 -0.12
CA ALA A 54 -4.61 13.00 0.45
C ALA A 54 -4.34 13.11 1.97
N ILE A 55 -4.50 12.01 2.71
CA ILE A 55 -4.20 11.96 4.14
C ILE A 55 -2.68 12.01 4.37
N ALA A 56 -1.88 11.34 3.54
CA ALA A 56 -0.43 11.35 3.64
C ALA A 56 0.14 12.76 3.48
N ASP A 57 -0.36 13.54 2.51
CA ASP A 57 0.03 14.94 2.31
C ASP A 57 -0.23 15.82 3.55
N GLN A 58 -1.40 15.64 4.16
CA GLN A 58 -1.76 16.35 5.39
C GLN A 58 -0.88 15.91 6.57
N LEU A 59 -0.62 14.61 6.68
CA LEU A 59 0.23 14.03 7.71
C LEU A 59 1.67 14.57 7.61
N VAL A 60 2.26 14.58 6.41
CA VAL A 60 3.61 15.12 6.18
C VAL A 60 3.68 16.60 6.54
N SER A 61 2.65 17.38 6.17
CA SER A 61 2.55 18.80 6.55
C SER A 61 2.52 18.98 8.07
N LEU A 62 1.78 18.12 8.78
CA LEU A 62 1.72 18.14 10.25
C LEU A 62 3.06 17.72 10.89
N LEU A 63 3.72 16.69 10.35
CA LEU A 63 5.05 16.27 10.82
C LEU A 63 6.09 17.38 10.63
N GLY A 64 6.04 18.12 9.52
CA GLY A 64 6.89 19.28 9.30
C GLY A 64 6.67 20.37 10.34
N PHE A 65 5.41 20.64 10.69
CA PHE A 65 5.06 21.58 11.75
C PHE A 65 5.51 21.13 13.14
N LEU A 66 5.26 19.86 13.50
CA LEU A 66 5.73 19.29 14.77
C LEU A 66 7.26 19.29 14.85
N GLY A 67 7.96 19.03 13.73
CA GLY A 67 9.41 19.09 13.69
C GLY A 67 9.98 20.47 13.92
N ALA A 68 9.32 21.51 13.42
CA ALA A 68 9.68 22.88 13.72
C ALA A 68 9.50 23.23 15.20
N ILE A 69 8.45 22.70 15.86
CA ILE A 69 8.18 22.92 17.29
C ILE A 69 9.17 22.18 18.18
N PHE A 70 9.40 20.89 17.93
CA PHE A 70 10.24 20.04 18.77
C PHE A 70 11.75 20.15 18.48
N ARG A 71 12.16 20.91 17.45
CA ARG A 71 13.56 21.01 16.97
C ARG A 71 14.21 19.65 16.64
N ILE A 72 13.39 18.68 16.25
CA ILE A 72 13.83 17.33 15.86
C ILE A 72 13.96 17.30 14.32
N PRO A 73 14.98 16.62 13.76
CA PRO A 73 15.07 16.43 12.31
C PRO A 73 13.82 15.77 11.73
N GLY A 74 13.25 16.35 10.67
CA GLY A 74 12.04 15.83 10.01
C GLY A 74 12.15 14.37 9.56
N SER A 75 13.36 13.92 9.21
CA SER A 75 13.65 12.53 8.84
C SER A 75 13.43 11.54 9.99
N ILE A 76 13.77 11.89 11.23
CA ILE A 76 13.62 11.00 12.38
C ILE A 76 12.14 10.85 12.76
N MET A 77 11.36 11.93 12.71
CA MET A 77 9.91 11.85 12.94
C MET A 77 9.20 11.11 11.81
N GLY A 78 9.61 11.32 10.56
CA GLY A 78 9.09 10.55 9.43
C GLY A 78 9.36 9.05 9.63
N LEU A 79 10.60 8.68 9.92
CA LEU A 79 10.97 7.29 10.16
C LEU A 79 10.21 6.66 11.35
N THR A 80 10.02 7.38 12.44
CA THR A 80 9.34 6.85 13.65
C THR A 80 7.82 6.82 13.52
N VAL A 81 7.18 7.90 13.06
CA VAL A 81 5.71 7.96 12.93
C VAL A 81 5.23 7.05 11.80
N LEU A 82 5.97 6.96 10.69
CA LEU A 82 5.64 6.01 9.62
C LEU A 82 5.85 4.56 10.07
N ALA A 83 6.95 4.25 10.78
CA ALA A 83 7.17 2.91 11.32
C ALA A 83 6.12 2.51 12.38
N TRP A 84 5.76 3.44 13.26
CA TRP A 84 4.72 3.24 14.25
C TRP A 84 3.35 3.05 13.61
N GLY A 85 3.02 3.85 12.59
CA GLY A 85 1.81 3.69 11.79
C GLY A 85 1.70 2.32 11.12
N ASN A 86 2.80 1.82 10.56
CA ASN A 86 2.85 0.48 9.98
C ASN A 86 2.57 -0.61 11.04
N SER A 87 3.20 -0.52 12.21
CA SER A 87 3.01 -1.49 13.30
C SER A 87 1.60 -1.53 13.87
N MET A 88 0.91 -0.37 13.94
CA MET A 88 -0.51 -0.33 14.29
C MET A 88 -1.42 -0.96 13.23
N GLY A 89 -1.09 -0.77 11.94
CA GLY A 89 -1.78 -1.43 10.84
C GLY A 89 -1.67 -2.96 10.94
N ASP A 90 -0.46 -3.45 11.20
CA ASP A 90 -0.19 -4.86 11.43
C ASP A 90 -0.95 -5.40 12.67
N LEU A 91 -1.02 -4.64 13.77
CA LEU A 91 -1.79 -5.03 14.95
C LEU A 91 -3.29 -5.17 14.66
N SER A 92 -3.86 -4.23 13.90
CA SER A 92 -5.27 -4.24 13.50
C SER A 92 -5.58 -5.41 12.56
N ALA A 93 -4.70 -5.69 11.61
CA ALA A 93 -4.79 -6.85 10.72
C ALA A 93 -4.74 -8.14 11.54
N ASN A 94 -3.71 -8.32 12.38
CA ASN A 94 -3.55 -9.49 13.23
C ASN A 94 -4.76 -9.72 14.17
N MET A 95 -5.31 -8.66 14.77
CA MET A 95 -6.52 -8.76 15.59
C MET A 95 -7.76 -9.15 14.77
N THR A 96 -7.89 -8.63 13.56
CA THR A 96 -9.01 -8.98 12.65
C THR A 96 -8.90 -10.42 12.17
N MET A 97 -7.69 -10.90 11.89
CA MET A 97 -7.43 -12.27 11.48
C MET A 97 -7.65 -13.27 12.62
N ALA A 98 -7.19 -12.94 13.83
CA ALA A 98 -7.43 -13.74 15.03
C ALA A 98 -8.94 -13.93 15.30
N LYS A 99 -9.76 -12.92 15.01
CA LYS A 99 -11.21 -12.98 15.18
C LYS A 99 -11.94 -13.78 14.09
N LYS A 100 -11.35 -13.92 12.91
CA LYS A 100 -12.01 -14.56 11.74
C LYS A 100 -11.49 -15.95 11.42
N GLY A 101 -10.38 -16.41 12.01
CA GLY A 101 -9.79 -17.73 11.72
C GLY A 101 -9.28 -17.90 10.29
N LEU A 102 -9.26 -16.83 9.49
CA LEU A 102 -8.90 -16.82 8.07
C LEU A 102 -7.43 -16.47 7.81
N ALA A 103 -6.55 -16.73 8.79
CA ALA A 103 -5.16 -16.25 8.84
C ALA A 103 -4.40 -16.43 7.51
N ASN A 104 -4.51 -17.61 6.88
CA ASN A 104 -3.82 -17.95 5.64
C ASN A 104 -4.18 -17.03 4.46
N MET A 105 -5.41 -16.50 4.40
CA MET A 105 -5.83 -15.62 3.30
C MET A 105 -5.26 -14.20 3.44
N ALA A 106 -5.12 -13.68 4.66
CA ALA A 106 -4.50 -12.36 4.84
C ALA A 106 -2.98 -12.41 4.80
N ILE A 107 -2.38 -13.49 5.29
CA ILE A 107 -0.94 -13.71 5.17
C ILE A 107 -0.55 -13.69 3.69
N THR A 108 -1.25 -14.46 2.85
CA THR A 108 -1.02 -14.46 1.39
C THR A 108 -1.23 -13.10 0.75
N ALA A 109 -2.29 -12.36 1.11
CA ALA A 109 -2.51 -11.01 0.60
C ALA A 109 -1.42 -10.01 1.02
N CYS A 110 -0.92 -10.11 2.25
CA CYS A 110 0.10 -9.23 2.81
C CYS A 110 1.47 -9.42 2.15
N PHE A 111 1.83 -10.67 1.78
CA PHE A 111 3.05 -10.95 1.02
C PHE A 111 2.88 -10.71 -0.49
N ALA A 112 1.68 -10.90 -1.04
CA ALA A 112 1.42 -10.67 -2.46
C ALA A 112 1.66 -9.21 -2.87
N GLY A 113 1.34 -8.24 -2.00
CA GLY A 113 1.55 -6.81 -2.27
C GLY A 113 3.01 -6.44 -2.55
N PRO A 114 3.94 -6.65 -1.60
CA PRO A 114 5.36 -6.38 -1.79
C PRO A 114 5.98 -7.18 -2.95
N VAL A 115 5.65 -8.46 -3.09
CA VAL A 115 6.16 -9.31 -4.18
C VAL A 115 5.70 -8.82 -5.55
N PHE A 116 4.42 -8.44 -5.68
CA PHE A 116 3.88 -7.87 -6.91
C PHE A 116 4.55 -6.54 -7.27
N ASN A 117 4.76 -5.67 -6.27
CA ASN A 117 5.42 -4.37 -6.49
C ASN A 117 6.87 -4.55 -6.96
N ILE A 118 7.61 -5.52 -6.42
CA ILE A 118 8.96 -5.85 -6.89
C ILE A 118 8.91 -6.42 -8.31
N LEU A 119 8.03 -7.38 -8.61
CA LEU A 119 7.96 -7.99 -9.94
C LEU A 119 7.61 -6.97 -11.03
N ILE A 120 6.59 -6.14 -10.80
CA ILE A 120 6.16 -5.13 -11.78
C ILE A 120 7.13 -3.94 -11.81
N GLY A 121 7.57 -3.44 -10.65
CA GLY A 121 8.47 -2.30 -10.56
C GLY A 121 9.86 -2.60 -11.10
N LEU A 122 10.46 -3.71 -10.67
CA LEU A 122 11.78 -4.14 -11.11
C LEU A 122 11.74 -4.67 -12.56
N GLY A 123 10.73 -5.48 -12.91
CA GLY A 123 10.56 -6.02 -14.26
C GLY A 123 10.25 -4.93 -15.29
N GLY A 124 9.37 -3.98 -14.95
CA GLY A 124 9.11 -2.80 -15.78
C GLY A 124 10.32 -1.88 -15.89
N GLY A 125 11.06 -1.68 -14.79
CA GLY A 125 12.32 -0.93 -14.77
C GLY A 125 13.38 -1.54 -15.68
N PHE A 126 13.61 -2.84 -15.61
CA PHE A 126 14.55 -3.52 -16.50
C PHE A 126 14.07 -3.55 -17.96
N SER A 127 12.78 -3.70 -18.21
CA SER A 127 12.24 -3.70 -19.58
C SER A 127 12.37 -2.32 -20.25
N THR A 128 12.18 -1.24 -19.49
CA THR A 128 12.37 0.14 -19.98
C THR A 128 13.85 0.47 -20.17
N LEU A 129 14.73 0.04 -19.26
CA LEU A 129 16.18 0.17 -19.41
C LEU A 129 16.74 -0.64 -20.59
N ALA A 130 16.28 -1.87 -20.80
CA ALA A 130 16.68 -2.70 -21.93
C ALA A 130 16.28 -2.07 -23.27
N LYS A 131 15.09 -1.43 -23.34
CA LYS A 131 14.64 -0.69 -24.52
C LYS A 131 15.41 0.61 -24.76
N ALA A 132 15.85 1.29 -23.71
CA ALA A 132 16.58 2.55 -23.81
C ALA A 132 18.06 2.36 -24.16
N THR A 133 18.69 1.28 -23.69
CA THR A 133 20.14 1.07 -23.80
C THR A 133 20.53 0.11 -24.93
N GLY A 134 19.61 -0.71 -25.44
CA GLY A 134 19.86 -1.65 -26.54
C GLY A 134 20.79 -2.83 -26.20
N ASN A 135 21.37 -2.85 -25.00
CA ASN A 135 22.19 -3.93 -24.45
C ASN A 135 21.49 -4.57 -23.26
N ALA A 136 21.44 -5.92 -23.25
CA ALA A 136 20.77 -6.74 -22.25
C ALA A 136 21.55 -6.91 -20.92
N GLU A 137 22.74 -6.32 -20.83
CA GLU A 137 23.65 -6.46 -19.70
C GLU A 137 23.66 -5.14 -18.91
N ALA A 138 22.60 -4.92 -18.14
CA ALA A 138 22.63 -3.93 -17.08
C ALA A 138 23.49 -4.51 -15.94
N GLU A 139 24.71 -4.03 -15.79
CA GLU A 139 25.59 -4.39 -14.69
C GLU A 139 24.99 -3.83 -13.39
N VAL A 140 24.17 -4.64 -12.71
CA VAL A 140 23.54 -4.26 -11.45
C VAL A 140 24.60 -4.33 -10.36
N SER A 141 25.20 -3.18 -10.04
CA SER A 141 26.05 -3.07 -8.85
C SER A 141 25.16 -3.24 -7.61
N LEU A 142 25.03 -4.47 -7.11
CA LEU A 142 24.32 -4.75 -5.86
C LEU A 142 25.05 -4.04 -4.72
N SER A 143 24.55 -2.89 -4.32
CA SER A 143 25.02 -2.21 -3.11
C SER A 143 24.79 -3.14 -1.90
N PRO A 144 25.73 -3.21 -0.94
CA PRO A 144 25.62 -4.08 0.24
C PRO A 144 24.31 -3.88 1.04
N SER A 145 23.70 -2.70 0.96
CA SER A 145 22.42 -2.35 1.55
C SER A 145 21.23 -3.11 0.93
N ILE A 146 21.27 -3.44 -0.36
CA ILE A 146 20.21 -4.20 -1.04
C ILE A 146 20.34 -5.70 -0.68
N ALA A 147 21.57 -6.20 -0.62
CA ALA A 147 21.84 -7.59 -0.24
C ALA A 147 21.43 -7.87 1.22
N THR A 148 21.72 -6.94 2.13
CA THR A 148 21.29 -7.04 3.54
C THR A 148 19.77 -6.94 3.69
N GLY A 149 19.11 -6.08 2.91
CA GLY A 149 17.64 -6.01 2.86
C GLY A 149 16.99 -7.30 2.35
N PHE A 150 17.53 -7.89 1.29
CA PHE A 150 17.06 -9.18 0.75
C PHE A 150 17.24 -10.33 1.74
N LEU A 151 18.39 -10.39 2.42
CA LEU A 151 18.68 -11.43 3.42
C LEU A 151 17.73 -11.32 4.61
N PHE A 152 17.45 -10.09 5.06
CA PHE A 152 16.50 -9.84 6.14
C PHE A 152 15.07 -10.25 5.77
N LEU A 153 14.62 -9.92 4.55
CA LEU A 153 13.30 -10.33 4.04
C LEU A 153 13.18 -11.85 3.91
N LEU A 154 14.21 -12.53 3.40
CA LEU A 154 14.25 -14.00 3.31
C LEU A 154 14.20 -14.66 4.69
N CYS A 155 14.97 -14.16 5.64
CA CYS A 155 14.92 -14.65 7.02
C CYS A 155 13.52 -14.48 7.64
N ASN A 156 12.89 -13.32 7.44
CA ASN A 156 11.56 -13.05 7.96
C ASN A 156 10.52 -14.00 7.35
N CYS A 157 10.60 -14.25 6.03
CA CYS A 157 9.72 -15.17 5.33
C CYS A 157 9.88 -16.62 5.82
N ILE A 158 11.11 -17.08 6.06
CA ILE A 158 11.38 -18.42 6.61
C ILE A 158 10.84 -18.53 8.05
N LEU A 159 11.03 -17.50 8.87
CA LEU A 159 10.53 -17.46 10.25
C LEU A 159 9.01 -17.58 10.31
N VAL A 160 8.30 -16.86 9.43
CA VAL A 160 6.84 -16.90 9.30
C VAL A 160 6.34 -18.25 8.78
N LEU A 161 7.13 -18.95 7.96
CA LEU A 161 6.76 -20.25 7.41
C LEU A 161 7.00 -21.41 8.39
N VAL A 162 7.89 -21.21 9.37
CA VAL A 162 8.21 -22.17 10.43
C VAL A 162 7.32 -21.99 11.68
N SER A 163 6.77 -20.80 11.91
CA SER A 163 5.84 -20.47 12.99
C SER A 163 4.38 -20.82 12.67
#